data_AF-A0A7W5FND1-F1
#
_entry.id   AF-A0A7W5FND1-F1
#
_cell.length_a   1.000
_cell.length_b   1.000
_cell.length_c   1.000
_cell.angle_alpha   90.00
_cell.angle_beta   90.00
_cell.angle_gamma   90.00
#
_symmetry.space_group_name_H-M   'P 1'
#
loop_
_entity.id
_entity.type
_entity.pdbx_description
1 polymer ?
#
loop_
_entity_poly.entity_id
_entity_poly.type
_entity_poly.pdbx_seq_one_letter_code
_entity_poly.pdbx_strand_id
1 'polypeptide(L)'
;MERILEVSDHAAIIVGNRSITRGNTAADVYQRVLGMTTASLPVWIVLALCGYATAGFPSTAQIGQSAIVAVSSGVIATILFFTATELVKQSPQRLAAVEATQAGEVVFTVIGELILLASVFPSPLSWAGMGIVVIGMIVHSLVATGK
;
A
#
# COMPACT_ATOMS: atom_id res chain seq x y z
N MET A 1 3.59 18.82 7.55
CA MET A 1 4.46 17.63 7.69
C MET A 1 4.12 16.87 8.96
N GLU A 2 4.19 17.49 10.14
CA GLU A 2 3.71 16.89 11.41
C GLU A 2 2.28 16.35 11.31
N ARG A 3 1.33 17.12 10.77
CA ARG A 3 -0.07 16.65 10.61
C ARG A 3 -0.25 15.47 9.63
N ILE A 4 0.69 15.22 8.73
CA ILE A 4 0.60 14.09 7.79
C ILE A 4 1.15 12.81 8.46
N LEU A 5 2.19 12.96 9.27
CA LEU A 5 2.67 11.89 10.15
C LEU A 5 1.65 11.56 11.25
N GLU A 6 0.99 12.57 11.82
CA GLU A 6 -0.09 12.44 12.82
C GLU A 6 -1.31 11.71 12.23
N VAL A 7 -1.67 12.00 10.98
CA VAL A 7 -2.77 11.31 10.27
C VAL A 7 -2.38 9.88 9.82
N SER A 8 -1.10 9.63 9.51
CA SER A 8 -0.58 8.28 9.20
C SER A 8 -0.51 7.39 10.46
N ASP A 9 -0.09 7.95 11.60
CA ASP A 9 -0.22 7.31 12.91
C ASP A 9 -1.68 7.06 13.28
N HIS A 10 -2.58 7.92 12.80
CA HIS A 10 -4.01 7.75 12.93
C HIS A 10 -4.60 6.66 12.02
N ALA A 11 -4.02 6.37 10.86
CA ALA A 11 -4.43 5.22 10.05
C ALA A 11 -3.95 3.87 10.65
N ALA A 12 -2.87 3.90 11.43
CA ALA A 12 -2.42 2.78 12.27
C ALA A 12 -3.21 2.63 13.61
N ILE A 13 -4.20 3.49 13.89
CA ILE A 13 -4.82 3.71 15.23
C ILE A 13 -5.37 2.47 15.91
N ILE A 14 -6.04 1.56 15.20
CA ILE A 14 -6.96 0.67 15.94
C ILE A 14 -6.21 -0.43 16.71
N VAL A 15 -4.97 -0.75 16.34
CA VAL A 15 -4.13 -1.73 17.08
C VAL A 15 -2.82 -1.12 17.58
N GLY A 16 -2.14 -0.28 16.79
CA GLY A 16 -0.86 0.31 17.20
C GLY A 16 -0.98 1.23 18.43
N ASN A 17 -2.09 1.97 18.55
CA ASN A 17 -2.25 2.94 19.62
C ASN A 17 -2.55 2.32 21.00
N ARG A 18 -2.94 1.04 21.06
CA ARG A 18 -3.17 0.31 22.33
C ARG A 18 -1.91 -0.34 22.92
N SER A 19 -0.86 -0.63 22.13
CA SER A 19 0.43 -1.06 22.70
C SER A 19 1.26 0.11 23.21
N ILE A 20 1.10 1.30 22.62
CA ILE A 20 1.83 2.53 22.97
C ILE A 20 1.35 3.15 24.28
N THR A 21 0.08 2.94 24.68
CA THR A 21 -0.49 3.49 25.91
C THR A 21 -0.10 2.75 27.20
N ARG A 22 0.62 1.62 27.13
CA ARG A 22 1.02 0.81 28.30
C ARG A 22 2.50 0.89 28.67
N GLY A 23 3.26 1.76 28.01
CA GLY A 23 4.66 1.98 28.31
C GLY A 23 5.56 1.03 27.53
N ASN A 24 6.38 1.65 26.69
CA ASN A 24 7.64 1.14 26.15
C ASN A 24 7.55 -0.01 25.13
N THR A 25 7.36 0.34 23.86
CA THR A 25 8.17 -0.12 22.71
C THR A 25 7.63 0.55 21.44
N ALA A 26 8.51 1.18 20.66
CA ALA A 26 8.16 1.55 19.29
C ALA A 26 7.77 0.27 18.56
N ALA A 27 6.53 0.17 18.09
CA ALA A 27 6.03 -1.05 17.47
C ALA A 27 6.90 -1.40 16.25
N ASP A 28 7.51 -2.58 16.28
CA ASP A 28 8.31 -3.08 15.17
C ASP A 28 7.44 -3.23 13.91
N VAL A 29 8.05 -3.20 12.73
CA VAL A 29 7.36 -3.22 11.42
C VAL A 29 6.32 -4.34 11.36
N TYR A 30 6.66 -5.53 11.84
CA TYR A 30 5.76 -6.69 11.88
C TYR A 30 4.50 -6.48 12.73
N GLN A 31 4.62 -5.79 13.88
CA GLN A 31 3.48 -5.51 14.76
C GLN A 31 2.54 -4.48 14.13
N ARG A 32 3.10 -3.48 13.44
CA ARG A 32 2.32 -2.50 12.68
C ARG A 32 1.54 -3.16 11.55
N VAL A 33 2.20 -4.02 10.76
CA VAL A 33 1.56 -4.77 9.67
C VAL A 33 0.46 -5.69 10.21
N LEU A 34 0.73 -6.46 11.27
CA LEU A 34 -0.27 -7.32 11.91
C LEU A 34 -1.48 -6.51 12.41
N GLY A 35 -1.23 -5.36 13.02
CA GLY A 35 -2.26 -4.45 13.49
C GLY A 35 -3.15 -3.91 12.37
N MET A 36 -2.55 -3.48 11.27
CA MET A 36 -3.26 -3.02 10.06
C MET A 36 -4.11 -4.14 9.45
N THR A 37 -3.56 -5.35 9.34
CA THR A 37 -4.30 -6.51 8.83
C THR A 37 -5.49 -6.85 9.73
N THR A 38 -5.28 -6.94 11.05
CA THR A 38 -6.34 -7.29 12.01
C THR A 38 -7.45 -6.24 12.04
N ALA A 39 -7.09 -4.95 11.96
CA ALA A 39 -8.05 -3.85 11.93
C ALA A 39 -8.92 -3.84 10.66
N SER A 40 -8.40 -4.33 9.53
CA SER A 40 -9.15 -4.40 8.26
C SER A 40 -9.99 -5.68 8.09
N LEU A 41 -9.77 -6.71 8.91
CA LEU A 41 -10.54 -7.98 8.85
C LEU A 41 -12.06 -7.79 8.86
N PRO A 42 -12.67 -6.90 9.68
CA PRO A 42 -14.12 -6.74 9.69
C PRO A 42 -14.68 -6.34 8.32
N VAL A 43 -13.98 -5.44 7.61
CA VAL A 43 -14.36 -5.00 6.27
C VAL A 43 -14.26 -6.16 5.28
N TRP A 44 -13.15 -6.91 5.32
CA TRP A 44 -12.94 -8.06 4.43
C TRP A 44 -13.94 -9.18 4.67
N ILE A 45 -14.36 -9.42 5.91
CA ILE A 45 -15.41 -10.41 6.24
C ILE A 45 -16.75 -9.99 5.61
N VAL A 46 -17.14 -8.73 5.74
CA VAL A 46 -18.38 -8.22 5.12
C VAL A 46 -18.32 -8.36 3.59
N LEU A 47 -17.19 -7.98 2.98
CA LEU A 47 -17.01 -8.13 1.53
C LEU A 47 -17.05 -9.60 1.10
N ALA A 48 -16.44 -10.51 1.86
CA ALA A 48 -16.47 -11.94 1.58
C ALA A 48 -17.89 -12.51 1.66
N LEU A 49 -18.70 -12.08 2.64
CA LEU A 49 -20.11 -12.47 2.75
C LEU A 49 -20.94 -11.94 1.57
N CYS A 50 -20.75 -10.67 1.20
CA CYS A 50 -21.42 -10.08 0.03
C CYS A 50 -21.01 -10.79 -1.28
N GLY A 51 -19.72 -11.12 -1.44
CA GLY A 51 -19.22 -11.86 -2.59
C GLY A 51 -19.77 -13.28 -2.64
N TYR A 52 -19.83 -13.96 -1.50
CA TYR A 52 -20.45 -15.29 -1.40
C TYR A 52 -21.94 -15.25 -1.76
N ALA A 53 -22.67 -14.25 -1.27
CA ALA A 53 -24.11 -14.10 -1.56
C ALA A 53 -24.41 -13.83 -3.04
N THR A 54 -23.45 -13.26 -3.79
CA THR A 54 -23.64 -12.87 -5.21
C THR A 54 -23.05 -13.88 -6.19
N ALA A 55 -21.90 -14.46 -5.90
CA ALA A 55 -21.14 -15.32 -6.82
C ALA A 55 -20.93 -16.76 -6.30
N GLY A 56 -21.29 -17.06 -5.05
CA GLY A 56 -21.07 -18.36 -4.43
C GLY A 56 -19.61 -18.60 -4.00
N PHE A 57 -19.21 -19.87 -3.88
CA PHE A 57 -17.83 -20.22 -3.52
C PHE A 57 -16.86 -19.94 -4.67
N PRO A 58 -15.66 -19.37 -4.39
CA PRO A 58 -14.62 -19.23 -5.40
C PRO A 58 -14.07 -20.60 -5.82
N SER A 59 -13.54 -20.67 -7.04
CA SER A 59 -12.86 -21.87 -7.54
C SER A 59 -11.54 -22.12 -6.80
N THR A 60 -11.07 -23.37 -6.77
CA THR A 60 -9.76 -23.74 -6.19
C THR A 60 -8.60 -22.96 -6.83
N ALA A 61 -8.69 -22.69 -8.13
CA ALA A 61 -7.70 -21.89 -8.85
C ALA A 61 -7.67 -20.43 -8.34
N GLN A 62 -8.82 -19.81 -8.13
CA GLN A 62 -8.91 -18.45 -7.57
C GLN A 62 -8.39 -18.39 -6.13
N ILE A 63 -8.65 -19.41 -5.32
CA ILE A 63 -8.09 -19.52 -3.97
C ILE A 63 -6.55 -19.57 -4.04
N GLY A 64 -5.99 -20.41 -4.91
CA GLY A 64 -4.54 -20.50 -5.09
C GLY A 64 -3.90 -19.21 -5.58
N GLN A 65 -4.47 -18.58 -6.61
CA GLN A 65 -3.97 -17.32 -7.16
C GLN A 65 -4.05 -16.17 -6.16
N SER A 66 -5.18 -16.04 -5.46
CA SER A 66 -5.33 -15.01 -4.41
C SER A 66 -4.38 -15.23 -3.24
N ALA A 67 -4.09 -16.48 -2.85
CA ALA A 67 -3.11 -16.78 -1.83
C ALA A 67 -1.68 -16.35 -2.23
N ILE A 68 -1.29 -16.61 -3.49
CA ILE A 68 0.01 -16.17 -4.02
C ILE A 68 0.12 -14.65 -3.98
N VAL A 69 -0.92 -13.93 -4.43
CA VAL A 69 -0.96 -12.46 -4.40
C VAL A 69 -0.94 -11.93 -2.96
N ALA A 70 -1.70 -12.54 -2.05
CA ALA A 70 -1.74 -12.14 -0.64
C ALA A 70 -0.38 -12.29 0.05
N VAL A 71 0.36 -13.36 -0.22
CA VAL A 71 1.70 -13.57 0.37
C VAL A 71 2.72 -12.62 -0.26
N SER A 72 2.75 -12.53 -1.59
CA SER A 72 3.74 -11.72 -2.32
C SER A 72 3.58 -10.22 -2.09
N SER A 73 2.40 -9.67 -2.35
CA SER A 73 2.13 -8.24 -2.20
C SER A 73 1.72 -7.88 -0.76
N GLY A 74 0.75 -8.63 -0.21
CA GLY A 74 0.17 -8.32 1.09
C GLY A 74 1.13 -8.50 2.27
N VAL A 75 2.00 -9.52 2.23
CA VAL A 75 2.95 -9.78 3.32
C VAL A 75 4.35 -9.28 2.97
N ILE A 76 4.96 -9.84 1.92
CA ILE A 76 6.39 -9.59 1.61
C ILE A 76 6.62 -8.14 1.19
N ALA A 77 5.93 -7.66 0.16
CA ALA A 77 6.13 -6.29 -0.34
C ALA A 77 5.79 -5.23 0.72
N THR A 78 4.69 -5.45 1.45
CA THR A 78 4.26 -4.54 2.53
C THR A 78 5.29 -4.44 3.66
N ILE A 79 5.86 -5.56 4.10
CA ILE A 79 6.93 -5.55 5.12
C ILE A 79 8.18 -4.86 4.58
N LEU A 80 8.59 -5.13 3.34
CA LEU A 80 9.76 -4.50 2.73
C LEU A 80 9.57 -2.97 2.62
N PHE A 81 8.38 -2.52 2.23
CA PHE A 81 8.06 -1.10 2.14
C PHE A 81 8.09 -0.40 3.50
N PHE A 82 7.44 -0.98 4.52
CA PHE A 82 7.48 -0.41 5.87
C PHE A 82 8.87 -0.45 6.47
N THR A 83 9.66 -1.47 6.16
CA THR A 83 11.06 -1.52 6.57
C THR A 83 11.86 -0.41 5.89
N ALA A 84 11.69 -0.20 4.59
CA ALA A 84 12.39 0.86 3.85
C ALA A 84 12.06 2.26 4.40
N THR A 85 10.78 2.54 4.67
CA THR A 85 10.35 3.83 5.25
C THR A 85 10.89 4.04 6.66
N GLU A 86 10.91 3.00 7.51
CA GLU A 86 11.52 3.07 8.84
C GLU A 86 13.03 3.33 8.81
N LEU A 87 13.75 2.76 7.83
CA LEU A 87 15.19 2.99 7.66
C LEU A 87 15.53 4.42 7.27
N VAL A 88 14.62 5.12 6.59
CA VAL A 88 14.84 6.48 6.08
C VAL A 88 14.07 7.57 6.84
N LYS A 89 13.34 7.21 7.90
CA LYS A 89 12.44 8.11 8.65
C LYS A 89 13.07 9.38 9.19
N GLN A 90 14.40 9.39 9.40
CA GLN A 90 15.12 10.57 9.89
C GLN A 90 15.45 11.59 8.78
N SER A 91 15.30 11.22 7.51
CA SER A 91 15.50 12.11 6.36
C SER A 91 14.20 12.23 5.57
N PRO A 92 13.48 13.35 5.73
CA PRO A 92 12.26 13.63 4.96
C PRO A 92 12.44 13.48 3.44
N GLN A 93 13.64 13.78 2.95
CA GLN A 93 14.01 13.67 1.53
C GLN A 93 14.04 12.21 1.07
N ARG A 94 14.70 11.32 1.82
CA ARG A 94 14.76 9.90 1.49
C ARG A 94 13.41 9.21 1.69
N LEU A 95 12.62 9.67 2.65
CA LEU A 95 11.26 9.21 2.84
C LEU A 95 10.38 9.53 1.62
N ALA A 96 10.41 10.79 1.15
CA ALA A 96 9.69 11.21 -0.05
C ALA A 96 10.11 10.42 -1.30
N ALA A 97 11.41 10.08 -1.42
CA ALA A 97 11.90 9.25 -2.52
C ALA A 97 11.35 7.81 -2.46
N VAL A 98 11.29 7.19 -1.27
CA VAL A 98 10.68 5.87 -1.09
C VAL A 98 9.19 5.91 -1.40
N GLU A 99 8.47 6.93 -0.93
CA GLU A 99 7.04 7.11 -1.23
C GLU A 99 6.78 7.38 -2.72
N ALA A 100 7.66 8.10 -3.41
CA ALA A 100 7.55 8.33 -4.85
C ALA A 100 7.63 7.04 -5.67
N THR A 101 8.30 5.98 -5.17
CA THR A 101 8.30 4.67 -5.83
C THR A 101 6.90 4.04 -5.89
N GLN A 102 5.99 4.43 -5.00
CA GLN A 102 4.60 3.98 -5.00
C GLN A 102 3.82 4.50 -6.23
N ALA A 103 4.15 5.67 -6.78
CA ALA A 103 3.60 6.08 -8.09
C ALA A 103 4.06 5.15 -9.22
N GLY A 104 5.27 4.59 -9.10
CA GLY A 104 5.81 3.65 -10.07
C GLY A 104 5.00 2.35 -10.15
N GLU A 105 4.43 1.89 -9.03
CA GLU A 105 3.55 0.71 -8.97
C GLU A 105 2.35 0.85 -9.92
N VAL A 106 1.77 2.05 -10.02
CA VAL A 106 0.63 2.31 -10.91
C VAL A 106 1.01 2.08 -12.37
N VAL A 107 2.18 2.58 -12.79
CA VAL A 107 2.69 2.41 -14.16
C VAL A 107 3.04 0.94 -14.42
N PHE A 108 3.72 0.29 -13.46
CA PHE A 108 4.06 -1.13 -13.56
C PHE A 108 2.82 -2.02 -13.63
N THR A 109 1.77 -1.70 -12.87
CA THR A 109 0.51 -2.45 -12.90
C THR A 109 -0.16 -2.35 -14.27
N VAL A 110 -0.25 -1.15 -14.87
CA VAL A 110 -0.84 -0.98 -16.21
C VAL A 110 -0.03 -1.70 -17.28
N ILE A 111 1.30 -1.58 -17.25
CA ILE A 111 2.16 -2.29 -18.21
C ILE A 111 2.03 -3.81 -18.02
N GLY A 112 2.02 -4.29 -16.78
CA GLY A 112 1.84 -5.69 -16.45
C GLY A 112 0.49 -6.23 -16.92
N GLU A 113 -0.59 -5.46 -16.74
CA GLU A 113 -1.92 -5.80 -17.22
C GLU A 113 -1.98 -5.90 -18.76
N LEU A 114 -1.35 -4.95 -19.46
CA LEU A 114 -1.29 -4.96 -20.92
C LEU A 114 -0.51 -6.17 -21.47
N ILE A 115 0.60 -6.52 -20.84
CA ILE A 115 1.47 -7.62 -21.30
C ILE A 115 0.91 -8.99 -20.89
N LEU A 116 0.43 -9.13 -19.65
CA LEU A 116 0.06 -10.44 -19.07
C LEU A 116 -1.42 -10.79 -19.28
N LEU A 117 -2.32 -9.80 -19.27
CA LEU A 117 -3.77 -10.03 -19.40
C LEU A 117 -4.31 -9.66 -20.80
N ALA A 118 -3.46 -9.11 -21.69
CA ALA A 118 -3.85 -8.61 -23.02
C ALA A 118 -5.08 -7.68 -22.94
N SER A 119 -5.11 -6.82 -21.90
CA SER A 119 -6.24 -5.94 -21.61
C SER A 119 -6.37 -4.83 -22.66
N VAL A 120 -7.53 -4.16 -22.64
CA VAL A 120 -7.81 -3.04 -23.55
C VAL A 120 -6.87 -1.89 -23.25
N PHE A 121 -6.26 -1.33 -24.30
CA PHE A 121 -5.34 -0.22 -24.15
C PHE A 121 -6.02 0.97 -23.44
N PRO A 122 -5.41 1.55 -22.38
CA PRO A 122 -6.00 2.66 -21.67
C PRO A 122 -6.27 3.82 -22.62
N SER A 123 -7.35 4.56 -22.36
CA SER A 123 -7.68 5.74 -23.17
C SER A 123 -6.56 6.79 -23.10
N PRO A 124 -6.41 7.63 -24.14
CA PRO A 124 -5.43 8.72 -24.12
C PRO A 124 -5.56 9.65 -22.89
N LEU A 125 -6.79 9.84 -22.38
CA LEU A 125 -7.04 10.60 -21.17
C LEU A 125 -6.50 9.91 -19.91
N SER A 126 -6.60 8.58 -19.83
CA SER A 126 -6.06 7.79 -18.71
C SER A 126 -4.54 7.88 -18.68
N TRP A 127 -3.89 7.80 -19.84
CA TRP A 127 -2.44 8.01 -19.98
C TRP A 127 -2.02 9.42 -19.58
N ALA A 128 -2.76 10.44 -20.01
CA ALA A 128 -2.48 11.82 -19.62
C ALA A 128 -2.63 12.04 -18.10
N GLY A 129 -3.70 11.52 -17.49
CA GLY A 129 -3.92 11.61 -16.05
C GLY A 129 -2.84 10.88 -15.24
N MET A 130 -2.46 9.68 -15.67
CA MET A 130 -1.38 8.92 -15.04
C MET A 130 -0.03 9.65 -15.17
N GLY A 131 0.25 10.23 -16.34
CA GLY A 131 1.42 11.08 -16.56
C GLY A 131 1.47 12.28 -15.62
N ILE A 132 0.35 12.98 -15.42
CA ILE A 132 0.24 14.11 -14.47
C ILE A 132 0.56 13.67 -13.04
N VAL A 133 0.01 12.54 -12.58
CA VAL A 133 0.26 12.02 -11.22
C VAL A 133 1.73 11.65 -11.04
N VAL A 134 2.32 10.92 -11.99
CA VAL A 134 3.73 10.51 -11.92
C VAL A 134 4.66 11.72 -11.93
N ILE A 135 4.44 12.68 -12.84
CA ILE A 135 5.24 13.91 -12.90
C ILE A 135 5.08 14.71 -11.60
N GLY A 136 3.86 14.84 -11.07
CA GLY A 136 3.60 15.53 -9.81
C GLY A 136 4.35 14.91 -8.63
N MET A 137 4.35 13.57 -8.53
CA MET A 137 5.09 12.83 -7.50
C MET A 137 6.61 13.00 -7.64
N ILE A 138 7.15 12.93 -8.87
CA ILE A 138 8.58 13.14 -9.14
C ILE A 138 8.99 14.57 -8.78
N VAL A 139 8.26 15.58 -9.26
CA VAL A 139 8.55 16.99 -8.96
C VAL A 139 8.47 17.24 -7.46
N HIS A 140 7.46 16.71 -6.77
CA HIS A 140 7.35 16.82 -5.33
C HIS A 140 8.56 16.22 -4.60
N SER A 141 8.98 15.02 -5.00
CA SER A 141 10.17 14.35 -4.44
C SER A 141 11.45 15.14 -4.72
N LEU A 142 11.62 15.71 -5.91
CA LEU A 142 12.81 16.49 -6.28
C LEU A 142 12.86 17.84 -5.54
N VAL A 143 11.73 18.54 -5.43
CA VAL A 143 11.63 19.80 -4.67
C VAL A 143 11.86 19.55 -3.18
N ALA A 144 11.38 18.43 -2.64
CA ALA A 144 11.68 18.02 -1.27
C ALA A 144 13.19 17.76 -1.07
N THR A 145 13.91 17.33 -2.10
CA THR A 145 15.36 17.04 -2.09
C THR A 145 16.24 18.31 -2.23
N GLY A 146 15.68 19.43 -2.70
CA GLY A 146 16.42 20.64 -3.10
C GLY A 146 16.77 21.67 -2.02
N LYS A 147 16.84 21.31 -0.74
CA LYS A 147 17.36 22.16 0.35
C LYS A 147 18.23 21.38 1.32
#